data_AF-A0A7S0HGL2-F1
#
_entry.id   AF-A0A7S0HGL2-F1
#
_cell.length_a   1.000
_cell.length_b   1.000
_cell.length_c   1.000
_cell.angle_alpha   90.00
_cell.angle_beta   90.00
_cell.angle_gamma   90.00
#
_symmetry.space_group_name_H-M   'P 1'
#
loop_
_entity.id
_entity.type
_entity.pdbx_description
1 polymer ?
#
loop_
_entity_poly.entity_id
_entity_poly.type
_entity_poly.pdbx_seq_one_letter_code
_entity_poly.pdbx_strand_id
1 'polypeptide(L)'
;GYYYGREVLFKYHDDLLGELGRESPNLLTILLDGLLWHSKEKMQGRKIRVNYYIEDIYGNPDKSRDPWTSPLARLVALGDNQTFRHPAVCKTLDLKWKKFGLQIFCLKEVWYVVMLVAFMCGHVQDPSACDESLHWVRDLLMSMAVCTLLLQMWVIFSHLRKGLMIPIKIGSVTIQFPRAMASIWNLLRITSCILLIFIFATHVPVCVNEECLASTGNVTDCIVTGRSAHSMADDGVSAHFRRLLAAAKTGGSVTSVTGGSTTPKDMSDRAGWAVVSIMLWVQMFQVSILSTTMAAFTYTIGIMLDDLSHSLIMILILIAAFGSALSILHDSPFNEGWDWTTVLLFQEVLGVAQPLYSDISSLTRFLLLSFVTCVTVGMLNILI
;
A
#
# COMPACT_ATOMS: atom_id res chain seq x y z
N GLY A 1 9.48 39.98 25.71
CA GLY A 1 10.13 39.75 27.01
C GLY A 1 11.37 38.91 26.79
N TYR A 2 12.28 38.87 27.75
CA TYR A 2 13.30 37.84 27.84
C TYR A 2 12.88 36.92 28.98
N TYR A 3 12.64 35.64 28.72
CA TYR A 3 12.31 34.70 29.80
C TYR A 3 13.61 34.30 30.52
N TYR A 4 13.96 35.06 31.58
CA TYR A 4 15.05 34.69 32.46
C TYR A 4 14.65 33.40 33.20
N GLY A 5 15.38 32.30 32.97
CA GLY A 5 15.07 31.00 33.58
C GLY A 5 14.34 29.99 32.68
N ARG A 6 14.29 30.17 31.35
CA ARG A 6 13.72 29.18 30.40
C ARG A 6 14.25 27.76 30.65
N GLU A 7 15.57 27.61 30.75
CA GLU A 7 16.22 26.32 30.96
C GLU A 7 15.78 25.68 32.28
N VAL A 8 15.59 26.50 33.31
CA VAL A 8 15.11 26.06 34.62
C VAL A 8 13.65 25.61 34.53
N LEU A 9 12.81 26.36 33.81
CA LEU A 9 11.40 26.05 33.58
C LEU A 9 11.23 24.67 32.91
N PHE A 10 11.88 24.43 31.76
CA PHE A 10 11.78 23.16 31.05
C PHE A 10 12.53 22.01 31.73
N LYS A 11 13.52 22.32 32.58
CA LYS A 11 14.21 21.31 33.39
C LYS A 11 13.32 20.76 34.50
N TYR A 12 12.51 21.61 35.15
CA TYR A 12 11.62 21.19 36.22
C TYR A 12 10.23 20.75 35.74
N HIS A 13 9.82 21.19 34.55
CA HIS A 13 8.55 20.84 33.92
C HIS A 13 8.80 20.27 32.51
N ASP A 14 9.26 19.03 32.46
CA ASP A 14 9.56 18.31 31.21
C ASP A 14 8.33 18.11 30.31
N ASP A 15 7.15 17.99 30.92
CA ASP A 15 5.86 17.93 30.22
C ASP A 15 5.05 19.23 30.27
N LEU A 16 5.69 20.38 30.42
CA LEU A 16 4.97 21.66 30.47
C LEU A 16 4.06 21.87 29.24
N LEU A 17 4.54 21.53 28.05
CA LEU A 17 3.80 21.72 26.80
C LEU A 17 2.60 20.75 26.70
N GLY A 18 2.74 19.52 27.20
CA GLY A 18 1.62 18.57 27.22
C GLY A 18 0.57 18.95 28.25
N GLU A 19 0.99 19.39 29.44
CA GLU A 19 0.07 19.81 30.50
C GLU A 19 -0.67 21.09 30.12
N LEU A 20 0.02 22.11 29.60
CA LEU A 20 -0.61 23.34 29.09
C LEU A 20 -1.53 23.06 27.91
N GLY A 21 -1.13 22.15 27.01
CA GLY A 21 -1.99 21.75 25.90
C GLY A 21 -3.31 21.13 26.34
N ARG A 22 -3.28 20.31 27.40
CA ARG A 22 -4.45 19.64 27.97
C ARG A 22 -5.32 20.58 28.80
N GLU A 23 -4.72 21.37 29.68
CA GLU A 23 -5.46 22.19 30.66
C GLU A 23 -5.81 23.59 30.14
N SER A 24 -4.96 24.20 29.31
CA SER A 24 -5.18 25.57 28.83
C SER A 24 -4.43 25.87 27.53
N PRO A 25 -4.93 25.43 26.36
CA PRO A 25 -4.25 25.59 25.08
C PRO A 25 -3.99 27.06 24.71
N ASN A 26 -4.81 27.99 25.21
CA ASN A 26 -4.61 29.43 24.99
C ASN A 26 -3.34 29.98 25.67
N LEU A 27 -2.87 29.37 26.77
CA LEU A 27 -1.61 29.75 27.43
C LEU A 27 -0.38 29.29 26.65
N LEU A 28 -0.55 28.34 25.73
CA LEU A 28 0.53 27.79 24.93
C LEU A 28 1.07 28.82 23.95
N THR A 29 0.20 29.59 23.30
CA THR A 29 0.61 30.70 22.43
C THR A 29 1.33 31.79 23.22
N ILE A 30 0.85 32.14 24.42
CA ILE A 30 1.49 33.10 25.33
C ILE A 30 2.87 32.60 25.78
N LEU A 31 2.99 31.32 26.11
CA LEU A 31 4.27 30.71 26.46
C LEU A 31 5.24 30.78 25.26
N LEU A 32 4.79 30.42 24.06
CA LEU A 32 5.59 30.45 22.84
C LEU A 32 6.01 31.89 22.46
N ASP A 33 5.15 32.88 22.69
CA ASP A 33 5.48 34.31 22.58
C ASP A 33 6.48 34.76 23.66
N GLY A 34 6.56 34.04 24.79
CA GLY A 34 7.60 34.22 25.80
C GLY A 34 8.97 33.67 25.39
N LEU A 35 9.01 32.69 24.47
CA LEU A 35 10.22 32.00 24.01
C LEU A 35 10.92 32.69 22.82
N LEU A 36 10.84 34.02 22.78
CA LEU A 36 11.49 34.82 21.76
C LEU A 36 12.52 35.77 22.36
N TRP A 37 13.55 36.07 21.57
CA TRP A 37 14.57 37.07 21.85
C TRP A 37 14.61 38.09 20.71
N HIS A 38 14.55 39.36 21.08
CA HIS A 38 14.69 40.47 20.14
C HIS A 38 16.11 41.04 20.23
N SER A 39 16.77 41.23 19.09
CA SER A 39 18.01 42.00 19.05
C SER A 39 17.75 43.47 19.44
N LYS A 40 18.64 44.06 20.23
CA LYS A 40 18.52 45.45 20.73
C LYS A 40 18.80 46.51 19.64
N GLU A 41 19.37 46.15 18.50
CA GLU A 41 19.69 47.09 17.43
C GLU A 41 18.46 47.52 16.63
N LYS A 42 17.77 48.55 17.13
CA LYS A 42 16.81 49.34 16.34
C LYS A 42 17.56 50.50 15.65
N MET A 43 18.45 50.20 14.71
CA MET A 43 19.08 51.24 13.87
C MET A 43 18.18 51.52 12.65
N GLN A 44 17.58 52.71 12.61
CA GLN A 44 16.95 53.39 11.46
C GLN A 44 16.38 52.49 10.35
N GLY A 45 15.16 51.97 10.55
CA GLY A 45 14.37 51.33 9.47
C GLY A 45 14.76 49.90 9.10
N ARG A 46 15.75 49.28 9.77
CA ARG A 46 16.07 47.86 9.56
C ARG A 46 15.06 46.94 10.26
N LYS A 47 14.71 45.83 9.60
CA LYS A 47 13.86 44.76 10.17
C LYS A 47 14.54 44.20 11.42
N ILE A 48 13.81 44.14 12.53
CA ILE A 48 14.30 43.57 13.80
C ILE A 48 14.41 42.06 13.64
N ARG A 49 15.59 41.49 13.94
CA ARG A 49 15.77 40.04 13.99
C ARG A 49 15.14 39.49 15.27
N VAL A 50 14.22 38.55 15.11
CA VAL A 50 13.61 37.76 16.18
C VAL A 50 14.26 36.38 16.16
N ASN A 51 14.81 35.95 17.30
CA ASN A 51 15.32 34.60 17.48
C ASN A 51 14.36 33.84 18.38
N TYR A 52 13.92 32.65 17.96
CA TYR A 52 13.07 31.77 18.76
C TYR A 52 13.92 30.72 19.45
N TYR A 53 13.66 30.49 20.74
CA TYR A 53 14.26 29.40 21.50
C TYR A 53 13.47 28.12 21.22
N ILE A 54 13.94 27.34 20.25
CA ILE A 54 13.23 26.14 19.77
C ILE A 54 13.78 24.83 20.34
N GLU A 55 14.87 24.85 21.11
CA GLU A 55 15.55 23.64 21.59
C GLU A 55 14.61 22.71 22.38
N ASP A 56 13.85 23.25 23.32
CA ASP A 56 12.94 22.48 24.17
C ASP A 56 11.73 21.96 23.37
N ILE A 57 11.26 22.72 22.37
CA ILE A 57 10.17 22.31 21.46
C ILE A 57 10.67 21.23 20.48
N TYR A 58 11.89 21.40 19.97
CA TYR A 58 12.55 20.44 19.08
C TYR A 58 12.75 19.12 19.82
N GLY A 59 13.07 19.17 21.11
CA GLY A 59 13.27 17.99 21.95
C GLY A 59 14.63 17.33 21.70
N ASN A 60 15.08 16.54 22.68
CA ASN A 60 16.34 15.82 22.58
C ASN A 60 16.08 14.34 22.22
N PRO A 61 16.59 13.83 21.09
CA PRO A 61 16.40 12.44 20.67
C PRO A 61 16.99 11.42 21.67
N ASP A 62 18.01 11.79 22.43
CA ASP A 62 18.65 10.91 23.41
C ASP A 62 17.82 10.77 24.69
N LYS A 63 17.01 11.79 25.02
CA LYS A 63 16.16 11.80 26.22
C LYS A 63 14.81 11.11 25.99
N SER A 64 14.23 11.27 24.80
CA SER A 64 12.90 10.73 24.48
C SER A 64 13.03 9.43 23.70
N ARG A 65 12.87 8.29 24.37
CA ARG A 65 12.92 6.96 23.71
C ARG A 65 11.81 6.78 22.66
N ASP A 66 10.67 7.43 22.86
CA ASP A 66 9.55 7.43 21.92
C ASP A 66 9.47 8.79 21.20
N PRO A 67 9.52 8.84 19.86
CA PRO A 67 9.30 10.08 19.10
C PRO A 67 7.94 10.73 19.38
N TRP A 68 6.93 9.95 19.75
CA TRP A 68 5.56 10.41 19.96
C TRP A 68 5.35 11.06 21.33
N THR A 69 6.26 10.85 22.28
CA THR A 69 6.26 11.56 23.56
C THR A 69 7.04 12.88 23.49
N SER A 70 7.65 13.19 22.34
CA SER A 70 8.37 14.44 22.15
C SER A 70 7.42 15.64 22.28
N PRO A 71 7.90 16.80 22.76
CA PRO A 71 7.04 17.96 22.97
C PRO A 71 6.32 18.39 21.68
N LEU A 72 7.02 18.34 20.54
CA LEU A 72 6.40 18.61 19.25
C LEU A 72 5.31 17.59 18.87
N ALA A 73 5.49 16.30 19.17
CA ALA A 73 4.46 15.31 18.91
C ALA A 73 3.22 15.51 19.79
N ARG A 74 3.40 15.98 21.03
CA ARG A 74 2.28 16.40 21.90
C ARG A 74 1.55 17.61 21.32
N LEU A 75 2.28 18.62 20.85
CA LEU A 75 1.69 19.74 20.12
C LEU A 75 0.88 19.27 18.91
N VAL A 76 1.38 18.27 18.19
CA VAL A 76 0.67 17.67 17.06
C VAL A 76 -0.59 16.93 17.48
N ALA A 77 -0.52 16.17 18.56
CA ALA A 77 -1.65 15.43 19.10
C ALA A 77 -2.80 16.33 19.60
N LEU A 78 -2.50 17.57 20.02
CA LEU A 78 -3.53 18.54 20.42
C LEU A 78 -4.39 19.00 19.25
N GLY A 79 -3.84 19.04 18.02
CA GLY A 79 -4.58 19.45 16.82
C GLY A 79 -5.04 20.92 16.81
N ASP A 80 -4.55 21.78 17.71
CA ASP A 80 -4.96 23.18 17.75
C ASP A 80 -4.31 24.00 16.62
N ASN A 81 -5.13 24.43 15.66
CA ASN A 81 -4.72 25.25 14.53
C ASN A 81 -4.06 26.57 14.93
N GLN A 82 -4.43 27.19 16.06
CA GLN A 82 -3.84 28.47 16.47
C GLN A 82 -2.39 28.29 16.92
N THR A 83 -2.15 27.34 17.83
CA THR A 83 -0.80 26.96 18.28
C THR A 83 0.08 26.53 17.11
N PHE A 84 -0.46 25.74 16.18
CA PHE A 84 0.31 25.26 15.03
C PHE A 84 0.74 26.37 14.07
N ARG A 85 -0.07 27.43 13.93
CA ARG A 85 0.28 28.60 13.11
C ARG A 85 1.34 29.48 13.75
N HIS A 86 1.68 29.25 15.02
CA HIS A 86 2.68 30.04 15.72
C HIS A 86 4.07 29.92 15.03
N PRO A 87 4.78 31.03 14.76
CA PRO A 87 6.04 31.01 14.00
C PRO A 87 7.12 30.08 14.59
N ALA A 88 7.20 29.96 15.92
CA ALA A 88 8.15 29.06 16.58
C ALA A 88 7.89 27.58 16.24
N VAL A 89 6.63 27.16 16.22
CA VAL A 89 6.22 25.77 15.90
C VAL A 89 6.46 25.51 14.42
N CYS A 90 6.02 26.41 13.55
CA CYS A 90 6.26 26.35 12.11
C CYS A 90 7.76 26.22 11.78
N LYS A 91 8.62 27.05 12.39
CA LYS A 91 10.07 26.99 12.17
C LYS A 91 10.71 25.72 12.72
N THR A 92 10.24 25.22 13.86
CA THR A 92 10.72 23.96 14.43
C THR A 92 10.37 22.78 13.53
N LEU A 93 9.13 22.72 13.01
CA LEU A 93 8.69 21.71 12.05
C LEU A 93 9.49 21.77 10.75
N ASP A 94 9.64 22.96 10.17
CA ASP A 94 10.43 23.17 8.94
C ASP A 94 11.89 22.69 9.12
N LEU A 95 12.49 22.99 10.27
CA LEU A 95 13.86 22.57 10.58
C LEU A 95 13.96 21.05 10.73
N LYS A 96 13.04 20.41 11.46
CA LYS A 96 13.00 18.93 11.58
C LYS A 96 12.79 18.25 10.23
N TRP A 97 11.87 18.77 9.43
CA TRP A 97 11.60 18.23 8.11
C TRP A 97 12.84 18.34 7.22
N LYS A 98 13.43 19.53 7.07
CA LYS A 98 14.59 19.74 6.20
C LYS A 98 15.83 18.98 6.64
N LYS A 99 16.10 18.90 7.95
CA LYS A 99 17.34 18.29 8.46
C LYS A 99 17.27 16.78 8.58
N PHE A 100 16.09 16.22 8.85
CA PHE A 100 15.97 14.79 9.18
C PHE A 100 14.86 14.10 8.39
N GLY A 101 13.65 14.66 8.44
CA GLY A 101 12.46 14.06 7.84
C GLY A 101 12.63 13.80 6.35
N LEU A 102 13.02 14.83 5.60
CA LEU A 102 13.18 14.79 4.15
C LEU A 102 14.24 13.77 3.72
N GLN A 103 15.40 13.74 4.38
CA GLN A 103 16.47 12.82 4.00
C GLN A 103 16.08 11.36 4.20
N ILE A 104 15.51 11.04 5.36
CA ILE A 104 15.08 9.67 5.68
C ILE A 104 13.90 9.26 4.80
N PHE A 105 12.98 10.18 4.55
CA PHE A 105 11.86 9.95 3.66
C PHE A 105 12.35 9.67 2.23
N CYS A 106 13.15 10.55 1.65
CA CYS A 106 13.70 10.37 0.30
C CYS A 106 14.51 9.07 0.18
N LEU A 107 15.33 8.74 1.18
CA LEU A 107 16.11 7.49 1.16
C LEU A 107 15.20 6.25 1.10
N LYS A 108 14.10 6.26 1.87
CA LYS A 108 13.12 5.17 1.87
C LYS A 108 12.34 5.10 0.55
N GLU A 109 11.88 6.23 0.03
CA GLU A 109 11.09 6.25 -1.20
C GLU A 109 11.93 5.90 -2.44
N VAL A 110 13.18 6.38 -2.52
CA VAL A 110 14.10 6.02 -3.62
C VAL A 110 14.32 4.51 -3.67
N TRP A 111 14.42 3.84 -2.51
CA TRP A 111 14.54 2.38 -2.47
C TRP A 111 13.37 1.66 -3.13
N TYR A 112 12.13 2.11 -2.89
CA TYR A 112 10.93 1.53 -3.50
C TYR A 112 10.78 1.90 -4.98
N VAL A 113 11.21 3.10 -5.38
CA VAL A 113 11.31 3.48 -6.81
C VAL A 113 12.24 2.52 -7.54
N VAL A 114 13.41 2.21 -6.98
CA VAL A 114 14.35 1.27 -7.58
C VAL A 114 13.74 -0.13 -7.68
N MET A 115 13.03 -0.61 -6.65
CA MET A 115 12.30 -1.88 -6.74
C MET A 115 11.24 -1.88 -7.84
N LEU A 116 10.45 -0.81 -7.98
CA LEU A 116 9.44 -0.69 -9.02
C LEU A 116 10.08 -0.69 -10.42
N VAL A 117 11.14 0.07 -10.62
CA VAL A 117 11.86 0.09 -11.92
C VAL A 117 12.47 -1.27 -12.23
N ALA A 118 13.09 -1.93 -11.26
CA ALA A 118 13.62 -3.29 -11.42
C ALA A 118 12.51 -4.29 -11.77
N PHE A 119 11.33 -4.16 -11.15
CA PHE A 119 10.15 -4.96 -11.49
C PHE A 119 9.68 -4.72 -12.93
N MET A 120 9.56 -3.46 -13.35
CA MET A 120 9.14 -3.11 -14.71
C MET A 120 10.13 -3.64 -15.76
N CYS A 121 11.44 -3.45 -15.54
CA CYS A 121 12.46 -3.98 -16.45
C CYS A 121 12.49 -5.51 -16.45
N GLY A 122 12.36 -6.16 -15.29
CA GLY A 122 12.48 -7.62 -15.17
C GLY A 122 11.28 -8.40 -15.68
N HIS A 123 10.05 -7.88 -15.53
CA HIS A 123 8.82 -8.64 -15.81
C HIS A 123 7.92 -8.06 -16.89
N VAL A 124 7.92 -6.74 -17.09
CA VAL A 124 7.08 -6.12 -18.13
C VAL A 124 7.74 -6.23 -19.50
N GLN A 125 9.06 -6.13 -19.57
CA GLN A 125 9.80 -6.28 -20.84
C GLN A 125 9.88 -7.73 -21.31
N ASP A 126 10.11 -8.66 -20.39
CA ASP A 126 10.18 -10.08 -20.67
C ASP A 126 9.21 -10.87 -19.78
N PRO A 127 7.94 -11.02 -20.22
CA PRO A 127 6.95 -11.80 -19.49
C PRO A 127 7.21 -13.32 -19.56
N SER A 128 8.07 -13.78 -20.48
CA SER A 128 8.42 -15.20 -20.63
C SER A 128 9.47 -15.68 -19.62
N ALA A 129 10.19 -14.72 -19.03
CA ALA A 129 11.27 -14.95 -18.10
C ALA A 129 12.50 -15.70 -18.65
N CYS A 130 12.70 -15.65 -19.97
CA CYS A 130 13.73 -16.39 -20.68
C CYS A 130 14.90 -15.57 -21.20
N ASP A 131 14.83 -14.24 -21.12
CA ASP A 131 15.98 -13.40 -21.49
C ASP A 131 17.06 -13.48 -20.40
N GLU A 132 18.20 -14.07 -20.75
CA GLU A 132 19.33 -14.21 -19.85
C GLU A 132 19.88 -12.86 -19.37
N SER A 133 19.79 -11.84 -20.21
CA SER A 133 20.29 -10.50 -19.90
C SER A 133 19.50 -9.81 -18.79
N LEU A 134 18.27 -10.27 -18.49
CA LEU A 134 17.40 -9.72 -17.45
C LEU A 134 17.40 -10.54 -16.16
N HIS A 135 18.08 -11.70 -16.10
CA HIS A 135 18.13 -12.53 -14.88
C HIS A 135 18.71 -11.76 -13.68
N TRP A 136 19.79 -11.00 -13.88
CA TRP A 136 20.40 -10.24 -12.80
C TRP A 136 19.46 -9.18 -12.21
N VAL A 137 18.55 -8.59 -13.02
CA VAL A 137 17.56 -7.61 -12.55
C VAL A 137 16.55 -8.28 -11.63
N ARG A 138 16.13 -9.50 -11.97
CA ARG A 138 15.21 -10.31 -11.16
C ARG A 138 15.84 -10.76 -9.85
N ASP A 139 17.09 -11.20 -9.90
CA ASP A 139 17.86 -11.57 -8.70
C ASP A 139 18.08 -10.38 -7.77
N LEU A 140 18.36 -9.20 -8.34
CA LEU A 140 18.44 -7.94 -7.61
C LEU A 140 17.10 -7.61 -6.94
N LEU A 141 15.99 -7.70 -7.68
CA LEU A 141 14.65 -7.42 -7.17
C LEU A 141 14.28 -8.36 -6.00
N MET A 142 14.53 -9.66 -6.15
CA MET A 142 14.35 -10.64 -5.07
C MET A 142 15.20 -10.29 -3.84
N SER A 143 16.48 -9.98 -4.05
CA SER A 143 17.41 -9.62 -2.98
C SER A 143 16.95 -8.36 -2.23
N MET A 144 16.48 -7.35 -2.96
CA MET A 144 15.92 -6.12 -2.39
C MET A 144 14.64 -6.41 -1.58
N ALA A 145 13.75 -7.26 -2.08
CA ALA A 145 12.52 -7.62 -1.39
C ALA A 145 12.79 -8.38 -0.08
N VAL A 146 13.70 -9.36 -0.10
CA VAL A 146 14.12 -10.09 1.11
C VAL A 146 14.76 -9.15 2.12
N CYS A 147 15.69 -8.29 1.68
CA CYS A 147 16.33 -7.30 2.56
C CYS A 147 15.29 -6.36 3.19
N THR A 148 14.35 -5.87 2.39
CA THR A 148 13.26 -5.00 2.86
C THR A 148 12.40 -5.70 3.90
N LEU A 149 12.01 -6.96 3.64
CA LEU A 149 11.21 -7.74 4.57
C LEU A 149 11.94 -7.96 5.90
N LEU A 150 13.23 -8.31 5.86
CA LEU A 150 14.06 -8.48 7.05
C LEU A 150 14.19 -7.18 7.86
N LEU A 151 14.40 -6.05 7.20
CA LEU A 151 14.44 -4.73 7.84
C LEU A 151 13.11 -4.38 8.51
N GLN A 152 11.98 -4.64 7.84
CA GLN A 152 10.64 -4.40 8.41
C GLN A 152 10.36 -5.31 9.61
N MET A 153 10.70 -6.59 9.51
CA MET A 153 10.59 -7.54 10.63
C MET A 153 11.47 -7.12 11.81
N TRP A 154 12.68 -6.63 11.55
CA TRP A 154 13.56 -6.10 12.59
C TRP A 154 12.98 -4.85 13.27
N VAL A 155 12.38 -3.92 12.51
CA VAL A 155 11.70 -2.74 13.07
C VAL A 155 10.51 -3.15 13.94
N ILE A 156 9.67 -4.07 13.46
CA ILE A 156 8.53 -4.59 14.23
C ILE A 156 9.02 -5.25 15.53
N PHE A 157 10.04 -6.11 15.45
CA PHE A 157 10.62 -6.75 16.62
C PHE A 157 11.23 -5.74 17.60
N SER A 158 11.89 -4.70 17.10
CA SER A 158 12.41 -3.59 17.90
C SER A 158 11.29 -2.84 18.63
N HIS A 159 10.15 -2.61 17.98
CA HIS A 159 8.98 -1.99 18.60
C HIS A 159 8.36 -2.88 19.68
N LEU A 160 8.23 -4.18 19.41
CA LEU A 160 7.78 -5.18 20.40
C LEU A 160 8.70 -5.20 21.62
N ARG A 161 10.03 -5.26 21.41
CA ARG A 161 11.02 -5.28 22.51
C ARG A 161 11.02 -3.97 23.32
N LYS A 162 10.68 -2.85 22.70
CA LYS A 162 10.57 -1.54 23.36
C LYS A 162 9.20 -1.30 24.01
N GLY A 163 8.23 -2.20 23.84
CA GLY A 163 6.86 -2.02 24.34
C GLY A 163 6.08 -0.89 23.64
N LEU A 164 6.45 -0.52 22.41
CA LEU A 164 5.80 0.55 21.65
C LEU A 164 4.52 0.03 20.97
N MET A 165 3.53 -0.30 21.79
CA MET A 165 2.24 -0.87 21.38
C MET A 165 1.14 0.19 21.42
N ILE A 166 0.22 0.14 20.46
CA ILE A 166 -1.00 0.94 20.45
C ILE A 166 -2.15 0.03 20.88
N PRO A 167 -2.94 0.40 21.91
CA PRO A 167 -4.15 -0.33 22.26
C PRO A 167 -5.27 -0.03 21.25
N ILE A 168 -5.72 -1.04 20.52
CA ILE A 168 -6.88 -0.95 19.63
C ILE A 168 -8.06 -1.60 20.37
N LYS A 169 -9.15 -0.84 20.57
CA LYS A 169 -10.38 -1.35 21.19
C LYS A 169 -11.31 -1.88 20.09
N ILE A 170 -11.55 -3.19 20.08
CA ILE A 170 -12.53 -3.84 19.20
C ILE A 170 -13.62 -4.40 20.12
N GLY A 171 -14.72 -3.66 20.27
CA GLY A 171 -15.75 -3.97 21.27
C GLY A 171 -15.22 -3.90 22.70
N SER A 172 -15.34 -4.99 23.45
CA SER A 172 -14.83 -5.11 24.82
C SER A 172 -13.37 -5.56 24.91
N VAL A 173 -12.76 -6.00 23.81
CA VAL A 173 -11.39 -6.55 23.80
C VAL A 173 -10.39 -5.47 23.38
N THR A 174 -9.39 -5.23 24.23
CA THR A 174 -8.24 -4.36 23.93
C THR A 174 -7.10 -5.19 23.38
N ILE A 175 -6.87 -5.15 22.07
CA ILE A 175 -5.73 -5.81 21.43
C ILE A 175 -4.58 -4.82 21.35
N GLN A 176 -3.40 -5.23 21.81
CA GLN A 176 -2.19 -4.42 21.67
C GLN A 176 -1.54 -4.70 20.32
N PHE A 177 -1.39 -3.67 19.48
CA PHE A 177 -0.81 -3.80 18.16
C PHE A 177 0.52 -3.04 18.04
N PRO A 178 1.56 -3.61 17.42
CA PRO A 178 2.82 -2.89 17.22
C PRO A 178 2.60 -1.61 16.42
N ARG A 179 3.10 -0.48 16.91
CA ARG A 179 2.90 0.82 16.23
C ARG A 179 3.40 0.82 14.78
N ALA A 180 4.45 0.04 14.48
CA ALA A 180 4.97 -0.08 13.11
C ALA A 180 3.95 -0.66 12.12
N MET A 181 3.06 -1.53 12.58
CA MET A 181 2.03 -2.16 11.73
C MET A 181 0.75 -1.32 11.62
N ALA A 182 0.57 -0.30 12.47
CA ALA A 182 -0.60 0.58 12.43
C ALA A 182 -0.66 1.42 11.13
N SER A 183 0.47 1.59 10.44
CA SER A 183 0.49 2.27 9.15
C SER A 183 0.11 1.30 8.01
N ILE A 184 -0.98 1.60 7.31
CA ILE A 184 -1.42 0.85 6.12
C ILE A 184 -0.31 0.70 5.08
N TRP A 185 0.56 1.70 4.95
CA TRP A 185 1.68 1.68 4.02
C TRP A 185 2.74 0.63 4.37
N ASN A 186 3.03 0.45 5.66
CA ASN A 186 3.96 -0.60 6.08
C ASN A 186 3.36 -1.99 5.85
N LEU A 187 2.04 -2.15 6.06
CA LEU A 187 1.34 -3.39 5.75
C LEU A 187 1.40 -3.70 4.25
N LEU A 188 1.14 -2.72 3.39
CA LEU A 188 1.25 -2.86 1.93
C LEU A 188 2.67 -3.26 1.51
N ARG A 189 3.70 -2.63 2.10
CA ARG A 189 5.12 -2.94 1.84
C ARG A 189 5.49 -4.37 2.22
N ILE A 190 5.07 -4.82 3.41
CA ILE A 190 5.33 -6.18 3.88
C ILE A 190 4.62 -7.19 2.98
N THR A 191 3.34 -6.94 2.70
CA THR A 191 2.50 -7.83 1.88
C THR A 191 3.04 -7.93 0.45
N SER A 192 3.46 -6.81 -0.16
CA SER A 192 4.05 -6.84 -1.51
C SER A 192 5.37 -7.61 -1.54
N CYS A 193 6.22 -7.47 -0.51
CA CYS A 193 7.47 -8.23 -0.43
C CYS A 193 7.22 -9.72 -0.26
N ILE A 194 6.28 -10.12 0.61
CA ILE A 194 5.91 -11.53 0.81
C ILE A 194 5.35 -12.11 -0.49
N LEU A 195 4.43 -11.41 -1.15
CA LEU A 195 3.82 -11.88 -2.39
C LEU A 195 4.86 -12.02 -3.51
N LEU A 196 5.77 -11.04 -3.64
CA LEU A 196 6.86 -11.09 -4.61
C LEU A 196 7.77 -12.29 -4.34
N ILE A 197 8.23 -12.49 -3.09
CA ILE A 197 9.07 -13.65 -2.73
C ILE A 197 8.34 -14.96 -3.00
N PHE A 198 7.06 -15.04 -2.65
CA PHE A 198 6.23 -16.23 -2.87
C PHE A 198 6.12 -16.57 -4.35
N ILE A 199 5.76 -15.60 -5.20
CA ILE A 199 5.60 -15.82 -6.64
C ILE A 199 6.93 -16.25 -7.27
N PHE A 200 8.04 -15.60 -6.92
CA PHE A 200 9.35 -16.03 -7.40
C PHE A 200 9.73 -17.43 -6.93
N ALA A 201 9.36 -17.83 -5.72
CA ALA A 201 9.63 -19.18 -5.22
C ALA A 201 8.79 -20.25 -5.93
N THR A 202 7.58 -19.91 -6.38
CA THR A 202 6.69 -20.85 -7.10
C THR A 202 6.92 -20.86 -8.61
N HIS A 203 7.43 -19.76 -9.17
CA HIS A 203 7.64 -19.59 -10.60
C HIS A 203 8.99 -20.17 -11.04
N VAL A 204 8.96 -21.36 -11.64
CA VAL A 204 10.12 -21.95 -12.32
C VAL A 204 10.01 -21.61 -13.82
N PRO A 205 10.85 -20.72 -14.36
CA PRO A 205 10.79 -20.39 -15.79
C PRO A 205 11.11 -21.64 -16.60
N VAL A 206 10.21 -21.99 -17.53
CA VAL A 206 10.43 -23.06 -18.51
C VAL A 206 10.77 -22.39 -19.83
N CYS A 207 12.07 -22.34 -20.13
CA CYS A 207 12.54 -21.76 -21.38
C CYS A 207 12.73 -22.84 -22.43
N VAL A 208 12.05 -22.68 -23.56
CA VAL A 208 12.24 -23.54 -24.73
C VAL A 208 13.27 -22.86 -25.62
N ASN A 209 14.40 -23.53 -25.86
CA ASN A 209 15.43 -22.97 -26.72
C ASN A 209 15.00 -23.15 -28.20
N GLU A 210 14.59 -22.06 -28.85
CA GLU A 210 14.11 -22.08 -30.26
C GLU A 210 15.19 -22.58 -31.23
N GLU A 211 16.47 -22.30 -30.96
CA GLU A 211 17.58 -22.75 -31.81
C GLU A 211 17.67 -24.29 -31.87
N CYS A 212 17.39 -24.95 -30.75
CA CYS A 212 17.37 -26.41 -30.73
C CYS A 212 16.16 -26.95 -31.50
N LEU A 213 14.99 -26.30 -31.39
CA LEU A 213 13.78 -26.71 -32.13
C LEU A 213 14.01 -26.70 -33.64
N ALA A 214 14.83 -25.76 -34.13
CA ALA A 214 15.21 -25.66 -35.53
C ALA A 214 16.23 -26.74 -35.97
N SER A 215 17.06 -27.26 -35.06
CA SER A 215 18.19 -28.13 -35.40
C SER A 215 17.85 -29.63 -35.41
N THR A 216 17.11 -30.13 -34.42
CA THR A 216 16.96 -31.58 -34.22
C THR A 216 15.66 -32.15 -34.77
N GLY A 217 14.67 -31.30 -35.08
CA GLY A 217 13.33 -31.74 -35.47
C GLY A 217 12.59 -32.55 -34.38
N ASN A 218 13.21 -32.72 -33.21
CA ASN A 218 12.77 -33.59 -32.14
C ASN A 218 12.71 -32.76 -30.83
N VAL A 219 11.51 -32.34 -30.47
CA VAL A 219 11.23 -31.38 -29.37
C VAL A 219 11.76 -31.85 -28.01
N THR A 220 11.91 -33.16 -27.82
CA THR A 220 12.36 -33.75 -26.54
C THR A 220 13.81 -33.45 -26.21
N ASP A 221 14.65 -33.22 -27.22
CA ASP A 221 16.09 -33.01 -27.02
C ASP A 221 16.41 -31.53 -26.71
N CYS A 222 15.40 -30.66 -26.78
CA CYS A 222 15.54 -29.21 -26.73
C CYS A 222 15.06 -28.55 -25.44
N ILE A 223 14.53 -29.34 -24.51
CA ILE A 223 14.14 -28.86 -23.20
C ILE A 223 15.38 -28.84 -22.32
N VAL A 224 16.11 -27.72 -22.35
CA VAL A 224 17.16 -27.44 -21.37
C VAL A 224 16.46 -27.03 -20.08
N THR A 225 16.33 -27.96 -19.12
CA THR A 225 15.91 -27.59 -17.77
C THR A 225 16.98 -26.68 -17.17
N GLY A 226 16.68 -25.38 -17.06
CA GLY A 226 17.57 -24.30 -16.58
C GLY A 226 18.00 -24.37 -15.11
N ARG A 227 18.20 -25.57 -14.56
CA ARG A 227 18.87 -25.76 -13.27
C ARG A 227 19.91 -26.84 -13.43
N SER A 228 21.16 -26.44 -13.24
CA SER A 228 22.29 -27.33 -13.01
C SER A 228 21.85 -28.52 -12.16
N ALA A 229 21.97 -29.71 -12.74
CA ALA A 229 21.57 -30.98 -12.17
C ALA A 229 22.44 -31.33 -10.95
N HIS A 230 22.23 -30.64 -9.83
CA HIS A 230 22.73 -31.06 -8.53
C HIS A 230 21.55 -31.31 -7.59
N SER A 231 21.14 -32.59 -7.58
CA SER A 231 20.58 -33.30 -6.42
C SER A 231 19.35 -32.69 -5.75
N MET A 232 18.17 -32.96 -6.33
CA MET A 232 17.01 -33.34 -5.52
C MET A 232 16.05 -34.14 -6.41
N ALA A 233 16.11 -35.46 -6.26
CA ALA A 233 15.15 -36.39 -6.82
C ALA A 233 13.84 -36.21 -6.04
N ASP A 234 12.81 -35.68 -6.69
CA ASP A 234 11.45 -35.68 -6.14
C ASP A 234 10.43 -35.93 -7.27
N ASP A 235 9.57 -36.93 -7.07
CA ASP A 235 8.88 -37.73 -8.09
C ASP A 235 7.79 -37.00 -8.91
N GLY A 236 7.52 -35.72 -8.64
CA GLY A 236 6.40 -34.98 -9.24
C GLY A 236 6.62 -34.51 -10.68
N VAL A 237 7.84 -34.07 -11.04
CA VAL A 237 8.12 -33.50 -12.38
C VAL A 237 8.14 -34.60 -13.46
N SER A 238 8.45 -35.84 -13.08
CA SER A 238 8.49 -36.99 -13.98
C SER A 238 7.12 -37.31 -14.61
N ALA A 239 6.02 -37.11 -13.88
CA ALA A 239 4.68 -37.48 -14.34
C ALA A 239 4.17 -36.57 -15.47
N HIS A 240 4.40 -35.24 -15.38
CA HIS A 240 4.01 -34.31 -16.44
C HIS A 240 4.84 -34.54 -17.71
N PHE A 241 6.15 -34.79 -17.54
CA PHE A 241 7.05 -35.09 -18.64
C PHE A 241 6.68 -36.39 -19.37
N ARG A 242 6.32 -37.44 -18.62
CA ARG A 242 5.82 -38.71 -19.20
C ARG A 242 4.52 -38.52 -19.99
N ARG A 243 3.62 -37.61 -19.58
CA ARG A 243 2.37 -37.32 -20.32
C ARG A 243 2.63 -36.60 -21.65
N LEU A 244 3.56 -35.64 -21.68
CA LEU A 244 3.95 -34.97 -22.91
C LEU A 244 4.65 -35.93 -23.89
N LEU A 245 5.54 -36.79 -23.39
CA LEU A 245 6.17 -37.83 -24.18
C LEU A 245 5.17 -38.85 -24.75
N ALA A 246 4.17 -39.24 -23.96
CA ALA A 246 3.11 -40.15 -24.41
C ALA A 246 2.25 -39.52 -25.52
N ALA A 247 1.92 -38.22 -25.41
CA ALA A 247 1.16 -37.49 -26.43
C ALA A 247 1.96 -37.30 -27.74
N ALA A 248 3.28 -37.07 -27.64
CA ALA A 248 4.16 -36.99 -28.81
C ALA A 248 4.28 -38.34 -29.54
N LYS A 249 4.25 -39.46 -28.81
CA LYS A 249 4.41 -40.81 -29.38
C LYS A 249 3.21 -41.30 -30.18
N THR A 250 2.02 -40.71 -30.00
CA THR A 250 0.79 -41.11 -30.69
C THR A 250 0.65 -40.59 -32.14
N GLY A 251 1.69 -39.96 -32.71
CA GLY A 251 1.79 -39.74 -34.18
C GLY A 251 0.79 -38.74 -34.78
N GLY A 252 0.09 -37.95 -33.96
CA GLY A 252 -0.75 -36.86 -34.42
C GLY A 252 0.09 -35.71 -34.96
N SER A 253 -0.17 -35.27 -36.20
CA SER A 253 0.48 -34.13 -36.83
C SER A 253 0.57 -32.92 -35.88
N VAL A 254 1.80 -32.58 -35.47
CA VAL A 254 2.16 -31.56 -34.46
C VAL A 254 1.99 -30.12 -34.99
N THR A 255 1.21 -29.93 -36.05
CA THR A 255 1.00 -28.62 -36.68
C THR A 255 -0.10 -27.80 -36.02
N SER A 256 -0.83 -28.33 -35.03
CA SER A 256 -1.90 -27.62 -34.31
C SER A 256 -1.63 -27.39 -32.81
N VAL A 257 -0.45 -27.76 -32.30
CA VAL A 257 -0.06 -27.63 -30.88
C VAL A 257 0.43 -26.22 -30.51
N THR A 258 0.42 -25.28 -31.47
CA THR A 258 0.66 -23.85 -31.19
C THR A 258 -0.56 -23.13 -30.63
N GLY A 259 -1.72 -23.78 -30.57
CA GLY A 259 -2.84 -23.36 -29.74
C GLY A 259 -2.53 -23.62 -28.26
N GLY A 260 -1.57 -22.88 -27.71
CA GLY A 260 -1.12 -23.01 -26.33
C GLY A 260 -2.28 -22.83 -25.38
N SER A 261 -2.87 -23.93 -24.93
CA SER A 261 -3.78 -23.93 -23.80
C SER A 261 -2.96 -23.47 -22.60
N THR A 262 -3.03 -22.17 -22.31
CA THR A 262 -2.47 -21.61 -21.08
C THR A 262 -2.94 -22.50 -19.94
N THR A 263 -2.00 -23.15 -19.26
CA THR A 263 -2.40 -24.04 -18.19
C THR A 263 -2.99 -23.17 -17.08
N PRO A 264 -3.99 -23.65 -16.31
CA PRO A 264 -4.56 -22.88 -15.20
C PRO A 264 -3.51 -22.32 -14.24
N LYS A 265 -2.34 -22.98 -14.14
CA LYS A 265 -1.18 -22.51 -13.37
C LYS A 265 -0.57 -21.23 -13.95
N ASP A 266 -0.41 -21.14 -15.27
CA ASP A 266 0.14 -19.95 -15.94
C ASP A 266 -0.75 -18.71 -15.71
N MET A 267 -2.08 -18.90 -15.64
CA MET A 267 -3.02 -17.81 -15.34
C MET A 267 -2.88 -17.31 -13.90
N SER A 268 -2.76 -18.23 -12.93
CA SER A 268 -2.57 -17.88 -11.52
C SER A 268 -1.26 -17.12 -11.30
N ASP A 269 -0.18 -17.55 -11.95
CA ASP A 269 1.13 -16.91 -11.81
C ASP A 269 1.10 -15.49 -12.41
N ARG A 270 0.49 -15.31 -13.60
CA ARG A 270 0.31 -13.99 -14.23
C ARG A 270 -0.55 -13.05 -13.37
N ALA A 271 -1.63 -13.57 -12.78
CA ALA A 271 -2.47 -12.79 -11.87
C ALA A 271 -1.67 -12.33 -10.63
N GLY A 272 -0.84 -13.21 -10.06
CA GLY A 272 0.06 -12.86 -8.96
C GLY A 272 0.99 -11.69 -9.32
N TRP A 273 1.65 -11.75 -10.48
CA TRP A 273 2.51 -10.66 -10.95
C TRP A 273 1.76 -9.35 -11.15
N ALA A 274 0.54 -9.41 -11.69
CA ALA A 274 -0.30 -8.22 -11.86
C ALA A 274 -0.67 -7.58 -10.51
N VAL A 275 -1.03 -8.39 -9.51
CA VAL A 275 -1.34 -7.90 -8.16
C VAL A 275 -0.11 -7.24 -7.53
N VAL A 276 1.07 -7.86 -7.61
CA VAL A 276 2.32 -7.26 -7.12
C VAL A 276 2.58 -5.93 -7.81
N SER A 277 2.42 -5.87 -9.14
CA SER A 277 2.60 -4.63 -9.91
C SER A 277 1.71 -3.50 -9.39
N ILE A 278 0.41 -3.77 -9.25
CA ILE A 278 -0.55 -2.79 -8.72
C ILE A 278 -0.16 -2.35 -7.31
N MET A 279 0.24 -3.27 -6.44
CA MET A 279 0.68 -2.92 -5.08
C MET A 279 1.92 -2.02 -5.06
N LEU A 280 2.91 -2.28 -5.92
CA LEU A 280 4.10 -1.44 -6.05
C LEU A 280 3.75 -0.04 -6.58
N TRP A 281 2.83 0.06 -7.55
CA TRP A 281 2.32 1.34 -8.02
C TRP A 281 1.51 2.10 -6.96
N VAL A 282 0.68 1.42 -6.19
CA VAL A 282 -0.06 2.04 -5.08
C VAL A 282 0.90 2.60 -4.03
N GLN A 283 2.03 1.94 -3.77
CA GLN A 283 3.05 2.46 -2.85
C GLN A 283 3.66 3.78 -3.34
N MET A 284 3.71 4.02 -4.66
CA MET A 284 4.22 5.29 -5.22
C MET A 284 3.37 6.51 -4.84
N PHE A 285 2.12 6.32 -4.41
CA PHE A 285 1.32 7.42 -3.87
C PHE A 285 1.96 8.06 -2.64
N GLN A 286 2.82 7.36 -1.90
CA GLN A 286 3.52 7.96 -0.76
C GLN A 286 4.45 9.10 -1.18
N VAL A 287 5.00 9.06 -2.38
CA VAL A 287 5.86 10.13 -2.91
C VAL A 287 5.10 11.46 -3.01
N SER A 288 3.77 11.44 -3.06
CA SER A 288 2.93 12.64 -3.02
C SER A 288 3.20 13.50 -1.78
N ILE A 289 3.64 12.90 -0.67
CA ILE A 289 3.95 13.58 0.60
C ILE A 289 5.09 14.61 0.44
N LEU A 290 5.96 14.46 -0.57
CA LEU A 290 7.02 15.44 -0.86
C LEU A 290 6.47 16.81 -1.29
N SER A 291 5.29 16.83 -1.89
CA SER A 291 4.63 18.05 -2.32
C SER A 291 3.46 18.35 -1.40
N THR A 292 3.43 19.55 -0.81
CA THR A 292 2.33 19.95 0.09
C THR A 292 0.98 19.95 -0.61
N THR A 293 0.93 20.29 -1.90
CA THR A 293 -0.31 20.27 -2.69
C THR A 293 -0.79 18.85 -2.97
N MET A 294 0.13 17.94 -3.30
CA MET A 294 -0.20 16.54 -3.57
C MET A 294 -0.53 15.79 -2.29
N ALA A 295 0.15 16.10 -1.17
CA ALA A 295 -0.15 15.57 0.15
C ALA A 295 -1.56 15.97 0.61
N ALA A 296 -1.94 17.23 0.40
CA ALA A 296 -3.31 17.70 0.68
C ALA A 296 -4.35 16.94 -0.15
N PHE A 297 -4.06 16.71 -1.43
CA PHE A 297 -4.92 15.90 -2.30
C PHE A 297 -5.04 14.45 -1.82
N THR A 298 -3.93 13.79 -1.49
CA THR A 298 -3.94 12.42 -0.94
C THR A 298 -4.68 12.34 0.39
N TYR A 299 -4.57 13.38 1.23
CA TYR A 299 -5.33 13.48 2.48
C TYR A 299 -6.84 13.57 2.20
N THR A 300 -7.26 14.40 1.25
CA THR A 300 -8.67 14.47 0.83
C THR A 300 -9.17 13.14 0.27
N ILE A 301 -8.38 12.43 -0.55
CA ILE A 301 -8.71 11.07 -0.99
C ILE A 301 -8.89 10.14 0.21
N GLY A 302 -8.03 10.24 1.22
CA GLY A 302 -8.14 9.46 2.45
C GLY A 302 -9.47 9.68 3.17
N ILE A 303 -9.89 10.94 3.32
CA ILE A 303 -11.20 11.28 3.91
C ILE A 303 -12.33 10.72 3.05
N MET A 304 -12.28 10.94 1.73
CA MET A 304 -13.30 10.44 0.82
C MET A 304 -13.40 8.90 0.84
N LEU A 305 -12.28 8.19 0.97
CA LEU A 305 -12.25 6.73 1.07
C LEU A 305 -12.83 6.23 2.40
N ASP A 306 -12.61 6.96 3.50
CA ASP A 306 -13.21 6.65 4.80
C ASP A 306 -14.74 6.75 4.73
N ASP A 307 -15.26 7.86 4.20
CA ASP A 307 -16.69 8.08 3.96
C ASP A 307 -17.26 7.04 2.98
N LEU A 308 -16.53 6.76 1.89
CA LEU A 308 -16.89 5.76 0.89
C LEU A 308 -16.93 4.35 1.51
N SER A 309 -16.06 4.03 2.46
CA SER A 309 -15.98 2.68 3.04
C SER A 309 -17.28 2.27 3.74
N HIS A 310 -17.93 3.20 4.44
CA HIS A 310 -19.22 2.99 5.08
C HIS A 310 -20.33 2.75 4.04
N SER A 311 -20.35 3.58 3.00
CA SER A 311 -21.32 3.45 1.89
C SER A 311 -21.11 2.17 1.08
N LEU A 312 -19.85 1.77 0.83
CA LEU A 312 -19.51 0.53 0.13
C LEU A 312 -19.99 -0.70 0.88
N ILE A 313 -19.85 -0.74 2.21
CA ILE A 313 -20.38 -1.87 3.00
C ILE A 313 -21.90 -2.01 2.79
N MET A 314 -22.63 -0.90 2.82
CA MET A 314 -24.08 -0.91 2.56
C MET A 314 -24.42 -1.35 1.13
N ILE A 315 -23.67 -0.87 0.13
CA ILE A 315 -23.85 -1.28 -1.26
C ILE A 315 -23.56 -2.78 -1.43
N LEU A 316 -22.51 -3.31 -0.81
CA LEU A 316 -22.19 -4.75 -0.86
C LEU A 316 -23.29 -5.61 -0.22
N ILE A 317 -23.90 -5.16 0.88
CA ILE A 317 -25.04 -5.84 1.49
C ILE A 317 -26.24 -5.85 0.55
N LEU A 318 -26.54 -4.73 -0.12
CA LEU A 318 -27.62 -4.65 -1.11
C LEU A 318 -27.34 -5.53 -2.33
N ILE A 319 -26.12 -5.51 -2.87
CA ILE A 319 -25.71 -6.38 -3.97
C ILE A 319 -25.86 -7.85 -3.58
N ALA A 320 -25.43 -8.25 -2.39
CA ALA A 320 -25.59 -9.63 -1.93
C ALA A 320 -27.07 -10.01 -1.79
N ALA A 321 -27.90 -9.12 -1.23
CA ALA A 321 -29.33 -9.35 -1.05
C ALA A 321 -30.06 -9.50 -2.40
N PHE A 322 -29.94 -8.51 -3.30
CA PHE A 322 -30.58 -8.57 -4.62
C PHE A 322 -29.97 -9.64 -5.52
N GLY A 323 -28.65 -9.86 -5.43
CA GLY A 323 -27.97 -10.92 -6.18
C GLY A 323 -28.46 -12.31 -5.78
N SER A 324 -28.69 -12.55 -4.49
CA SER A 324 -29.28 -13.81 -4.03
C SER A 324 -30.73 -13.98 -4.52
N ALA A 325 -31.55 -12.92 -4.48
CA ALA A 325 -32.93 -12.96 -4.96
C ALA A 325 -33.03 -13.22 -6.47
N LEU A 326 -32.20 -12.55 -7.27
CA LEU A 326 -32.17 -12.72 -8.73
C LEU A 326 -31.65 -14.10 -9.14
N SER A 327 -30.63 -14.63 -8.45
CA SER A 327 -30.07 -15.95 -8.76
C SER A 327 -31.06 -17.10 -8.46
N ILE A 328 -31.98 -16.90 -7.50
CA ILE A 328 -33.07 -17.85 -7.21
C ILE A 328 -34.14 -17.85 -8.32
N LEU A 329 -34.42 -16.70 -8.95
CA LEU A 329 -35.41 -16.61 -10.03
C LEU A 329 -34.97 -17.33 -11.30
N HIS A 330 -33.66 -17.49 -11.51
CA HIS A 330 -33.09 -18.29 -12.59
C HIS A 330 -33.47 -17.84 -14.02
N ASP A 331 -33.86 -16.57 -14.17
CA ASP A 331 -34.04 -15.94 -15.48
C ASP A 331 -32.68 -15.61 -16.10
N SER A 332 -32.54 -15.74 -17.43
CA SER A 332 -31.33 -15.30 -18.15
C SER A 332 -31.18 -13.78 -18.04
N PRO A 333 -29.98 -13.22 -17.74
CA PRO A 333 -28.66 -13.87 -17.62
C PRO A 333 -28.25 -14.25 -16.17
N PHE A 334 -29.17 -14.24 -15.22
CA PHE A 334 -28.89 -14.50 -13.79
C PHE A 334 -28.84 -15.99 -13.42
N ASN A 335 -29.03 -16.87 -14.41
CA ASN A 335 -28.99 -18.33 -14.27
C ASN A 335 -27.57 -18.92 -14.25
N GLU A 336 -26.53 -18.14 -14.60
CA GLU A 336 -25.14 -18.62 -14.61
C GLU A 336 -24.49 -18.72 -13.21
N GLY A 337 -25.24 -18.36 -12.16
CA GLY A 337 -24.83 -18.48 -10.76
C GLY A 337 -24.75 -17.14 -10.02
N TRP A 338 -24.49 -17.22 -8.72
CA TRP A 338 -24.48 -16.05 -7.83
C TRP A 338 -23.29 -15.11 -8.11
N ASP A 339 -22.13 -15.67 -8.46
CA ASP A 339 -20.92 -14.89 -8.75
C ASP A 339 -21.13 -14.00 -9.99
N TRP A 340 -21.64 -14.58 -11.07
CA TRP A 340 -21.95 -13.86 -12.31
C TRP A 340 -23.02 -12.79 -12.09
N THR A 341 -24.08 -13.15 -11.37
CA THR A 341 -25.16 -12.21 -10.99
C THR A 341 -24.60 -11.02 -10.20
N THR A 342 -23.70 -11.27 -9.26
CA THR A 342 -23.07 -10.22 -8.44
C THR A 342 -22.20 -9.29 -9.29
N VAL A 343 -21.45 -9.83 -10.26
CA VAL A 343 -20.66 -9.03 -11.21
C VAL A 343 -21.56 -8.16 -12.10
N LEU A 344 -22.66 -8.72 -12.62
CA LEU A 344 -23.64 -7.98 -13.42
C LEU A 344 -24.26 -6.83 -12.62
N LEU A 345 -24.68 -7.10 -11.38
CA LEU A 345 -25.21 -6.05 -10.50
C LEU A 345 -24.16 -4.99 -10.20
N PHE A 346 -22.89 -5.37 -9.98
CA PHE A 346 -21.81 -4.41 -9.76
C PHE A 346 -21.57 -3.53 -11.01
N GLN A 347 -21.65 -4.09 -12.21
CA GLN A 347 -21.58 -3.32 -13.47
C GLN A 347 -22.75 -2.33 -13.58
N GLU A 348 -23.94 -2.73 -13.16
CA GLU A 348 -25.12 -1.86 -13.13
C GLU A 348 -24.97 -0.70 -12.13
N VAL A 349 -24.38 -0.96 -10.95
CA VAL A 349 -24.04 0.11 -9.97
C VAL A 349 -23.08 1.13 -10.56
N LEU A 350 -22.14 0.69 -11.41
CA LEU A 350 -21.20 1.56 -12.11
C LEU A 350 -21.83 2.30 -13.31
N GLY A 351 -23.09 2.03 -13.63
CA GLY A 351 -23.79 2.62 -14.78
C GLY A 351 -23.30 2.09 -16.13
N VAL A 352 -22.65 0.92 -16.16
CA VAL A 352 -22.23 0.29 -17.42
C VAL A 352 -23.47 -0.31 -18.08
N ALA A 353 -23.89 0.27 -19.21
CA ALA A 353 -25.08 -0.14 -19.93
C ALA A 353 -24.99 -1.62 -20.35
N GLN A 354 -25.86 -2.45 -19.79
CA GLN A 354 -26.02 -3.84 -20.17
C GLN A 354 -26.91 -3.99 -21.42
N PRO A 355 -26.74 -5.05 -22.23
CA PRO A 355 -27.64 -5.34 -23.33
C PRO A 355 -29.09 -5.48 -22.83
N LEU A 356 -30.03 -5.03 -23.67
CA LEU A 356 -31.44 -4.96 -23.34
C LEU A 356 -31.99 -6.34 -22.92
N TYR A 357 -32.47 -6.46 -21.68
CA TYR A 357 -33.08 -7.68 -21.16
C TYR A 357 -34.48 -7.90 -21.77
N SER A 358 -34.55 -8.44 -22.99
CA SER A 358 -35.84 -8.68 -23.67
C SER A 358 -36.66 -9.78 -23.01
N ASP A 359 -35.98 -10.79 -22.45
CA ASP A 359 -36.59 -12.08 -22.12
C ASP A 359 -36.80 -12.31 -20.61
N ILE A 360 -36.58 -11.29 -19.78
CA ILE A 360 -36.75 -11.41 -18.32
C ILE A 360 -38.21 -11.29 -17.87
N SER A 361 -38.57 -12.05 -16.83
CA SER A 361 -39.89 -12.00 -16.21
C SER A 361 -40.20 -10.61 -15.63
N SER A 362 -41.49 -10.28 -15.48
CA SER A 362 -41.92 -9.01 -14.90
C SER A 362 -41.43 -8.81 -13.47
N LEU A 363 -41.31 -9.88 -12.68
CA LEU A 363 -40.79 -9.85 -11.32
C LEU A 363 -39.29 -9.49 -11.30
N THR A 364 -38.51 -10.11 -12.17
CA THR A 364 -37.08 -9.80 -12.35
C THR A 364 -36.86 -8.35 -12.77
N ARG A 365 -37.70 -7.83 -13.69
CA ARG A 365 -37.68 -6.41 -14.08
C ARG A 365 -37.95 -5.49 -12.89
N PHE A 366 -38.94 -5.82 -12.06
CA PHE A 366 -39.28 -5.03 -10.89
C PHE A 366 -38.16 -5.02 -9.84
N LEU A 367 -37.56 -6.18 -9.56
CA LEU A 367 -36.42 -6.28 -8.63
C LEU A 367 -35.22 -5.49 -9.14
N LEU A 368 -34.88 -5.60 -10.42
CA LEU A 368 -33.79 -4.86 -11.03
C LEU A 368 -34.04 -3.35 -10.98
N LEU A 369 -35.26 -2.90 -11.32
CA LEU A 369 -35.63 -1.48 -11.24
C LEU A 369 -35.58 -0.95 -9.81
N SER A 370 -36.03 -1.75 -8.84
CA SER A 370 -35.95 -1.43 -7.42
C SER A 370 -34.50 -1.31 -6.95
N PHE A 371 -33.63 -2.24 -7.36
CA PHE A 371 -32.20 -2.22 -7.08
C PHE A 371 -31.53 -0.97 -7.65
N VAL A 372 -31.71 -0.69 -8.95
CA VAL A 372 -31.12 0.48 -9.63
C VAL A 372 -31.62 1.78 -8.98
N THR A 373 -32.90 1.87 -8.64
CA THR A 373 -33.43 3.03 -7.93
C THR A 373 -32.80 3.18 -6.54
N CYS A 374 -32.68 2.09 -5.78
CA CYS A 374 -32.11 2.12 -4.43
C CYS A 374 -30.62 2.48 -4.44
N VAL A 375 -29.83 1.86 -5.31
CA VAL A 375 -28.37 2.03 -5.33
C VAL A 375 -27.96 3.26 -6.14
N THR A 376 -28.40 3.39 -7.39
CA THR A 376 -27.95 4.48 -8.27
C THR A 376 -28.62 5.80 -7.91
N VAL A 377 -29.93 5.80 -7.64
CA VAL A 377 -30.64 7.05 -7.28
C VAL A 377 -30.55 7.36 -5.79
N GLY A 378 -30.59 6.35 -4.93
CA GLY A 378 -30.46 6.54 -3.48
C GLY A 378 -29.00 6.70 -3.05
N MET A 379 -28.25 5.60 -3.05
CA MET A 379 -26.92 5.53 -2.42
C MET A 379 -25.87 6.39 -3.13
N LEU A 380 -25.84 6.39 -4.46
CA LEU A 380 -24.83 7.14 -5.22
C LEU A 380 -25.05 8.66 -5.12
N ASN A 381 -26.30 9.12 -5.02
CA ASN A 381 -26.59 10.53 -4.74
C ASN A 381 -26.34 10.95 -3.28
N ILE A 382 -26.34 10.01 -2.33
CA ILE A 382 -25.91 10.29 -0.94
C ILE A 382 -24.38 10.42 -0.87
N LEU A 383 -23.66 9.78 -1.79
CA LEU A 383 -22.21 9.80 -1.88
C LEU A 383 -21.65 11.07 -2.55
N ILE A 384 -22.40 11.66 -3.48
CA ILE A 384 -22.10 12.94 -4.16
C ILE A 384 -22.50 14.10 -3.24
#